data_AF-A0A1V2R2V6-F1
#
_entry.id   AF-A0A1V2R2V6-F1
#
_cell.length_a   1.000
_cell.length_b   1.000
_cell.length_c   1.000
_cell.angle_alpha   90.00
_cell.angle_beta   90.00
_cell.angle_gamma   90.00
#
_symmetry.space_group_name_H-M   'P 1'
#
loop_
_entity.id
_entity.type
_entity.pdbx_description
1 polymer ?
#
loop_
_entity_poly.entity_id
_entity_poly.type
_entity_poly.pdbx_seq_one_letter_code
_entity_poly.pdbx_strand_id
1 'polypeptide(L)' 'MAVFHMMGQPQESRHSVIKNEQAVMSLSWSIHSGVGTRRYTFIWGMVGENQVFGDMDHVKVSELR' A
#
# COMPACT_ATOMS: atom_id res chain seq x y z
N MET A 1 -10.88 15.14 -3.80
CA MET A 1 -10.46 13.76 -4.12
C MET A 1 -10.01 13.07 -2.84
N ALA A 2 -10.09 11.76 -2.79
CA ALA A 2 -9.53 10.92 -1.75
C ALA A 2 -9.03 9.60 -2.34
N VAL A 3 -8.00 9.02 -1.71
CA VAL A 3 -7.48 7.67 -1.98
C VAL A 3 -7.72 6.83 -0.75
N PHE A 4 -8.28 5.64 -0.91
CA PHE A 4 -8.30 4.62 0.13
C PHE A 4 -6.99 3.85 0.01
N HIS A 5 -6.06 4.11 0.91
CA HIS A 5 -4.80 3.38 1.00
C HIS A 5 -5.02 2.13 1.85
N MET A 6 -4.96 0.96 1.21
CA MET A 6 -5.09 -0.34 1.85
C MET A 6 -3.76 -0.74 2.48
N MET A 7 -3.81 -1.08 3.75
CA MET A 7 -2.67 -1.41 4.61
C MET A 7 -3.06 -2.50 5.62
N GLY A 8 -2.10 -2.98 6.40
CA GLY A 8 -2.30 -4.08 7.33
C GLY A 8 -1.77 -5.41 6.80
N GLN A 9 -1.82 -6.45 7.63
CA GLN A 9 -1.55 -7.80 7.18
C GLN A 9 -2.61 -8.24 6.15
N PRO A 10 -2.29 -9.13 5.20
CA PRO A 10 -3.22 -9.58 4.16
C PRO A 10 -4.59 -10.05 4.68
N GLN A 11 -4.62 -10.67 5.87
CA GLN A 11 -5.82 -11.24 6.48
C GLN A 11 -6.52 -10.33 7.50
N GLU A 12 -5.97 -9.14 7.74
CA GLU A 12 -6.57 -8.13 8.61
C GLU A 12 -6.38 -6.75 7.98
N SER A 13 -6.83 -6.58 6.73
CA SER A 13 -6.64 -5.32 6.04
C SER A 13 -7.41 -4.19 6.74
N ARG A 14 -6.85 -3.00 6.63
CA ARG A 14 -7.43 -1.72 7.05
C ARG A 14 -7.22 -0.72 5.92
N HIS A 15 -7.88 0.43 6.03
CA HIS A 15 -7.63 1.52 5.11
C HIS A 15 -7.46 2.85 5.83
N SER A 16 -6.65 3.71 5.25
CA SER A 16 -6.58 5.13 5.59
C SER A 16 -7.10 5.96 4.42
N VAL A 17 -7.91 6.97 4.72
CA VAL A 17 -8.39 7.92 3.71
C VAL A 17 -7.36 9.04 3.56
N ILE A 18 -6.70 9.05 2.41
CA ILE A 18 -5.61 9.97 2.07
C ILE A 18 -6.13 11.10 1.18
N LYS A 19 -5.77 12.34 1.49
CA LYS A 19 -6.07 13.55 0.71
C LYS A 19 -4.87 13.92 -0.18
N ASN A 20 -5.04 14.97 -0.98
CA ASN A 20 -3.97 15.45 -1.87
C ASN A 20 -2.70 15.75 -1.06
N GLU A 21 -1.55 15.35 -1.60
CA GLU A 21 -0.20 15.62 -1.05
C GLU A 21 0.05 15.11 0.38
N GLN A 22 -0.73 14.13 0.83
CA GLN A 22 -0.44 13.41 2.08
C GLN A 22 0.42 12.16 1.80
N ALA A 23 1.29 11.85 2.76
CA ALA A 23 2.11 10.65 2.75
C ALA A 23 1.58 9.63 3.75
N VAL A 24 1.86 8.35 3.50
CA VAL A 24 1.58 7.24 4.40
C VAL A 24 2.82 6.35 4.50
N MET A 25 3.12 5.88 5.70
CA MET A 25 4.20 4.93 5.94
C MET A 25 3.67 3.51 5.85
N SER A 26 4.38 2.62 5.16
CA SER A 26 4.08 1.19 5.12
C SER A 26 5.18 0.43 5.87
N LEU A 27 4.77 -0.41 6.82
CA LEU A 27 5.66 -1.30 7.55
C LEU A 27 5.89 -2.58 6.75
N SER A 28 7.00 -3.28 6.98
CA SER A 28 7.39 -4.45 6.18
C SER A 28 6.34 -5.58 6.12
N TRP A 29 5.57 -5.76 7.19
CA TRP A 29 4.50 -6.76 7.27
C TRP A 29 3.17 -6.32 6.63
N SER A 30 3.10 -5.07 6.16
CA SER A 30 1.88 -4.46 5.64
C SER A 30 1.84 -4.50 4.12
N ILE A 31 0.67 -4.79 3.56
CA ILE A 31 0.41 -4.45 2.16
C ILE A 31 0.42 -2.92 1.98
N HIS A 32 0.61 -2.45 0.75
CA HIS A 32 0.49 -1.04 0.38
C HIS A 32 -0.15 -0.93 -1.02
N SER A 33 -1.49 -0.94 -1.05
CA SER A 33 -2.28 -0.77 -2.28
C SER A 33 -3.17 0.47 -2.16
N GLY A 34 -3.66 1.01 -3.28
CA GLY A 34 -4.46 2.24 -3.27
C GLY A 34 -5.55 2.26 -4.32
N VAL A 35 -6.71 2.80 -3.97
CA VAL A 35 -7.80 3.08 -4.91
C VAL A 35 -8.31 4.51 -4.75
N GLY A 36 -8.25 5.26 -5.85
CA GLY A 36 -8.67 6.65 -5.90
C GLY A 36 -10.12 6.82 -6.30
N THR A 37 -10.79 7.82 -5.72
CA THR A 37 -12.12 8.27 -6.16
C THR A 37 -12.08 9.03 -7.49
N ARG A 38 -10.89 9.41 -7.96
CA ARG A 38 -10.57 9.99 -9.27
C ARG A 38 -9.13 9.59 -9.65
N ARG A 39 -8.68 9.94 -10.87
CA ARG A 39 -7.28 9.81 -11.28
C ARG A 39 -6.36 10.55 -10.31
N TYR A 40 -5.23 9.93 -9.99
CA TYR A 40 -4.23 10.47 -9.08
C TYR A 40 -2.83 10.02 -9.51
N THR A 41 -1.82 10.70 -8.97
CA THR A 41 -0.41 10.34 -9.09
C THR A 41 0.16 10.19 -7.68
N PHE A 42 1.12 9.30 -7.51
CA PHE A 42 1.83 9.12 -6.25
C PHE A 42 3.30 8.84 -6.51
N ILE A 43 4.11 9.04 -5.49
CA ILE A 43 5.54 8.72 -5.46
C ILE A 43 5.72 7.61 -4.41
N TRP A 44 6.55 6.61 -4.72
CA TRP A 44 6.93 5.56 -3.78
C TRP A 44 8.43 5.60 -3.53
N GLY A 45 8.83 5.23 -2.32
CA GLY A 45 10.22 5.07 -1.92
C GLY A 45 10.32 3.91 -0.94
N MET A 46 11.38 3.11 -1.05
CA MET A 46 11.64 1.96 -0.19
C MET A 46 13.09 1.94 0.26
N VAL A 47 13.30 1.40 1.45
CA VAL A 47 14.62 1.13 2.05
C VAL A 47 14.52 -0.18 2.83
N GLY A 48 15.63 -0.90 2.95
CA GLY A 48 15.70 -2.18 3.63
C GLY A 48 17.10 -2.76 3.58
N GLU A 49 17.20 -4.05 3.85
CA GLU A 49 18.48 -4.78 3.83
C GLU A 49 19.05 -5.00 2.43
N ASN A 50 18.20 -5.00 1.39
CA ASN A 50 18.59 -5.28 0.01
C ASN A 50 17.77 -4.44 -1.00
N GLN A 51 18.17 -4.48 -2.27
CA GLN A 51 17.46 -3.85 -3.41
C GLN A 51 16.96 -4.90 -4.42
N VAL A 52 16.68 -6.12 -3.96
CA VAL A 52 16.19 -7.23 -4.78
C VAL A 52 14.68 -7.11 -4.87
N PHE A 53 14.18 -6.32 -5.83
CA PHE A 53 12.74 -6.05 -5.92
C PHE A 53 11.86 -7.29 -6.14
N GLY A 54 12.41 -8.41 -6.60
CA GLY A 54 11.65 -9.67 -6.74
C GLY A 54 11.51 -10.46 -5.45
N ASP A 55 12.22 -10.07 -4.38
CA ASP A 55 12.14 -10.69 -3.07
C ASP A 55 10.90 -10.14 -2.32
N MET A 56 9.74 -10.71 -2.66
CA MET A 56 8.46 -10.30 -2.09
C MET A 56 7.48 -11.46 -1.97
N ASP A 57 6.62 -11.39 -0.95
CA ASP A 57 5.47 -12.27 -0.81
C ASP A 57 4.31 -11.76 -1.65
N HIS A 58 4.06 -12.41 -2.79
CA HIS A 58 2.93 -12.09 -3.64
C HIS A 58 1.60 -12.54 -3.01
N VAL A 59 0.62 -11.65 -2.96
CA VAL A 59 -0.72 -11.93 -2.43
C VAL A 59 -1.76 -11.70 -3.52
N LYS A 60 -2.64 -12.69 -3.75
CA LYS A 60 -3.76 -12.51 -4.68
C LYS A 60 -4.87 -11.72 -4.01
N VAL A 61 -5.53 -10.84 -4.75
CA VAL A 61 -6.67 -10.06 -4.24
C VAL A 61 -7.79 -10.96 -3.70
N SER A 62 -8.00 -12.14 -4.29
CA SER A 62 -8.98 -13.13 -3.82
C SER A 62 -8.67 -13.72 -2.44
N GLU A 63 -7.47 -13.50 -1.91
CA GLU A 63 -7.01 -14.01 -0.61
C GLU A 63 -7.03 -12.93 0.48
N LEU A 64 -7.35 -11.68 0.16
CA LEU A 64 -7.41 -10.56 1.12
C LEU A 64 -8.71 -10.58 1.97
N ARG A 65 -8.64 -10.04 3.19
CA ARG A 65 -9.77 -9.91 4.13
C ARG A 65 -9.88 -8.54 4.75
#